data_AF-A0A949YEH4-F1
#
_entry.id   AF-A0A949YEH4-F1
#
_cell.length_a   1.000
_cell.length_b   1.000
_cell.length_c   1.000
_cell.angle_alpha   90.00
_cell.angle_beta   90.00
_cell.angle_gamma   90.00
#
_symmetry.space_group_name_H-M   'P 1'
#
loop_
_entity.id
_entity.type
_entity.pdbx_description
1 polymer ?
#
loop_
_entity_poly.entity_id
_entity_poly.type
_entity_poly.pdbx_seq_one_letter_code
_entity_poly.pdbx_strand_id
1 'polypeptide(L)'
;MSDSWDIPSAISLYNVDRWGSGYFSINRSGNVQVMPTQQESLNIDLMEVVQEARDRGMSFPLVVRFQDLLRHRVETINRAFQSAIAEARYQNVYKGVFPIKVNQLREVVEEIIDAGTPYHFGLEAGSKPELIAALAVHRDLESLIICNGYKDLTYIKLALLGRKLGKLIIIVVEKLEEIRQIVQLSKEMGVQPMLGLRVRLQVKGHGRWATSGGENAKFGLSTADLVAASNYLKEQGMADALRLVHFHVGSQVPDIGVVKRAVREAARFFAKLTHMGHPMEFIDVGGGLGVDYDGSRTAFDSSMNYTLQEYARDVVYNIMDVVDSEKVPHPTIVSEGGRAIVAHHSVLIVEAFGSIEKGAADLSLQIKDTDPKLLADIVEIRRTLTKQNRMENLHDAQQV
;
A
#
# COMPACT_ATOMS: atom_id res chain seq x y z
N MET A 1 -13.93 21.81 35.40
CA MET A 1 -14.18 20.37 35.45
C MET A 1 -13.09 19.76 34.61
N SER A 2 -12.06 19.20 35.25
CA SER A 2 -11.08 18.40 34.53
C SER A 2 -11.74 17.05 34.30
N ASP A 3 -12.15 16.76 33.07
CA ASP A 3 -12.49 15.38 32.73
C ASP A 3 -11.25 14.55 33.03
N SER A 4 -11.38 13.59 33.94
CA SER A 4 -10.28 12.72 34.35
C SER A 4 -9.83 11.93 33.12
N TRP A 5 -8.56 12.08 32.75
CA TRP A 5 -7.97 11.32 31.65
C TRP A 5 -8.08 9.83 31.92
N ASP A 6 -8.77 9.10 31.04
CA ASP A 6 -9.01 7.65 31.14
C ASP A 6 -8.73 6.93 29.81
N ILE A 7 -8.76 5.59 29.83
CA ILE A 7 -8.48 4.76 28.64
C ILE A 7 -9.46 5.07 27.49
N PRO A 8 -10.79 5.17 27.70
CA PRO A 8 -11.71 5.58 26.65
C PRO A 8 -11.39 6.94 26.03
N SER A 9 -11.01 7.92 26.86
CA SER A 9 -10.61 9.26 26.38
C SER A 9 -9.33 9.19 25.55
N ALA A 10 -8.35 8.38 25.94
CA ALA A 10 -7.12 8.16 25.19
C ALA A 10 -7.39 7.50 23.83
N ILE A 11 -8.16 6.40 23.80
CA ILE A 11 -8.56 5.70 22.57
C ILE A 11 -9.30 6.66 21.64
N SER A 12 -10.23 7.46 22.16
CA SER A 12 -11.01 8.41 21.38
C SER A 12 -10.17 9.58 20.85
N LEU A 13 -9.24 10.13 21.66
CA LEU A 13 -8.40 11.26 21.23
C LEU A 13 -7.41 10.83 20.14
N TYR A 14 -6.77 9.68 20.31
CA TYR A 14 -5.73 9.18 19.40
C TYR A 14 -6.28 8.28 18.28
N ASN A 15 -7.58 7.99 18.27
CA ASN A 15 -8.27 7.14 17.28
C ASN A 15 -7.63 5.75 17.11
N VAL A 16 -7.04 5.19 18.16
CA VAL A 16 -6.20 3.97 18.10
C VAL A 16 -6.96 2.81 17.45
N ASP A 17 -8.20 2.55 17.85
CA ASP A 17 -8.99 1.44 17.33
C ASP A 17 -9.37 1.61 15.84
N ARG A 18 -9.29 2.84 15.30
CA ARG A 18 -9.62 3.11 13.90
C ARG A 18 -8.45 2.80 12.98
N TRP A 19 -7.32 3.48 13.16
CA TRP A 19 -6.12 3.25 12.34
C TRP A 19 -5.39 1.96 12.73
N GLY A 20 -5.51 1.53 13.99
CA GLY A 20 -4.91 0.31 14.52
C GLY A 20 -5.45 -0.96 13.87
N SER A 21 -6.63 -0.89 13.24
CA SER A 21 -7.21 -1.96 12.42
C SER A 21 -7.24 -3.32 13.13
N GLY A 22 -7.53 -3.32 14.44
CA GLY A 22 -7.53 -4.53 15.28
C GLY A 22 -6.14 -5.09 15.62
N TYR A 23 -5.06 -4.49 15.12
CA TYR A 23 -3.68 -4.84 15.48
C TYR A 23 -3.14 -4.03 16.65
N PHE A 24 -3.65 -2.81 16.84
CA PHE A 24 -3.22 -1.93 17.93
C PHE A 24 -4.42 -1.46 18.74
N SER A 25 -4.27 -1.45 20.06
CA SER A 25 -5.21 -0.83 20.99
C SER A 25 -4.49 -0.44 22.29
N ILE A 26 -5.24 -0.02 23.31
CA ILE A 26 -4.72 0.33 24.64
C ILE A 26 -5.21 -0.72 25.64
N ASN A 27 -4.29 -1.35 26.37
CA ASN A 27 -4.64 -2.36 27.37
C ASN A 27 -5.13 -1.75 28.69
N ARG A 28 -5.51 -2.62 29.64
CA ARG A 28 -6.03 -2.22 30.97
C ARG A 28 -5.02 -1.45 31.82
N SER A 29 -3.73 -1.55 31.53
CA SER A 29 -2.67 -0.80 32.21
C SER A 29 -2.44 0.58 31.61
N GLY A 30 -3.14 0.93 30.52
CA GLY A 30 -2.95 2.17 29.79
C GLY A 30 -1.79 2.14 28.79
N ASN A 31 -1.21 0.97 28.52
CA ASN A 31 -0.11 0.81 27.58
C ASN A 31 -0.62 0.47 26.19
N VAL A 32 0.17 0.79 25.16
CA VAL A 32 -0.09 0.34 23.79
C VAL A 32 0.11 -1.18 23.71
N GLN A 33 -0.89 -1.86 23.18
CA GLN A 33 -0.90 -3.30 22.98
C GLN A 33 -0.96 -3.62 21.50
N VAL A 34 -0.23 -4.66 21.09
CA VAL A 34 -0.24 -5.21 19.74
C VAL A 34 -0.90 -6.58 19.75
N MET A 35 -1.82 -6.83 18.82
CA MET A 35 -2.48 -8.11 18.57
C MET A 35 -2.17 -8.55 17.13
N PRO A 36 -1.02 -9.20 16.88
CA PRO A 36 -0.53 -9.46 15.52
C PRO A 36 -1.51 -10.27 14.65
N THR A 37 -2.32 -11.11 15.27
CA THR A 37 -3.34 -11.95 14.60
C THR A 37 -4.77 -11.44 14.80
N GLN A 38 -4.95 -10.22 15.33
CA GLN A 38 -6.25 -9.66 15.74
C GLN A 38 -7.01 -10.49 16.78
N GLN A 39 -6.32 -11.38 17.50
CA GLN A 39 -6.88 -12.19 18.58
C GLN A 39 -6.40 -11.68 19.93
N GLU A 40 -7.33 -11.42 20.86
CA GLU A 40 -6.98 -10.97 22.21
C GLU A 40 -6.09 -11.96 22.98
N SER A 41 -6.17 -13.26 22.66
CA SER A 41 -5.34 -14.29 23.29
C SER A 41 -3.85 -14.20 22.95
N LEU A 42 -3.51 -13.55 21.83
CA LEU A 42 -2.12 -13.31 21.40
C LEU A 42 -1.89 -11.81 21.35
N ASN A 43 -1.55 -11.25 22.51
CA ASN A 43 -1.32 -9.81 22.68
C ASN A 43 0.07 -9.54 23.27
N ILE A 44 0.62 -8.39 22.94
CA ILE A 44 1.96 -7.95 23.33
C ILE A 44 1.83 -6.54 23.90
N ASP A 45 2.22 -6.33 25.16
CA ASP A 45 2.37 -4.99 25.73
C ASP A 45 3.70 -4.38 25.26
N LEU A 46 3.66 -3.26 24.53
CA LEU A 46 4.88 -2.63 24.01
C LEU A 46 5.81 -2.15 25.12
N MET A 47 5.29 -1.82 26.31
CA MET A 47 6.13 -1.41 27.43
C MET A 47 6.91 -2.59 28.03
N GLU A 48 6.38 -3.82 27.96
CA GLU A 48 7.14 -5.02 28.32
C GLU A 48 8.29 -5.26 27.34
N VAL A 49 8.06 -5.09 26.03
CA VAL A 49 9.11 -5.18 24.99
C VAL A 49 10.20 -4.12 25.22
N VAL A 50 9.81 -2.90 25.57
CA VAL A 50 10.75 -1.81 25.90
C VAL A 50 11.57 -2.16 27.13
N GLN A 51 10.95 -2.72 28.17
CA GLN A 51 11.65 -3.12 29.38
C GLN A 51 12.66 -4.24 29.09
N GLU A 52 12.26 -5.27 28.34
CA GLU A 52 13.17 -6.36 27.95
C GLU A 52 14.36 -5.84 27.12
N ALA A 53 14.11 -4.91 26.20
CA ALA A 53 15.17 -4.28 25.41
C ALA A 53 16.19 -3.54 26.30
N ARG A 54 15.72 -2.83 27.33
CA ARG A 54 16.59 -2.16 28.32
C ARG A 54 17.38 -3.17 29.14
N ASP A 55 16.73 -4.23 29.62
CA ASP A 55 17.38 -5.28 30.42
C ASP A 55 18.49 -5.99 29.62
N ARG A 56 18.34 -6.05 28.29
CA ARG A 56 19.34 -6.56 27.35
C ARG A 56 20.40 -5.54 26.94
N GLY A 57 20.36 -4.32 27.48
CA GLY A 57 21.31 -3.25 27.17
C GLY A 57 21.18 -2.68 25.76
N MET A 58 20.01 -2.80 25.12
CA MET A 58 19.76 -2.19 23.82
C MET A 58 19.55 -0.68 23.94
N SER A 59 20.10 0.05 22.97
CA SER A 59 19.91 1.49 22.83
C SER A 59 18.69 1.84 21.97
N PHE A 60 18.05 2.97 22.25
CA PHE A 60 16.99 3.55 21.41
C PHE A 60 17.59 4.53 20.38
N PRO A 61 17.00 4.71 19.19
CA PRO A 61 15.69 4.21 18.75
C PRO A 61 15.66 2.72 18.42
N LEU A 62 14.50 2.08 18.67
CA LEU A 62 14.27 0.65 18.40
C LEU A 62 13.19 0.50 17.32
N VAL A 63 13.41 -0.40 16.36
CA VAL A 63 12.39 -0.82 15.40
C VAL A 63 11.94 -2.22 15.76
N VAL A 64 10.69 -2.37 16.19
CA VAL A 64 10.06 -3.65 16.52
C VAL A 64 9.21 -4.10 15.34
N ARG A 65 9.42 -5.34 14.87
CA ARG A 65 8.68 -5.94 13.75
C ARG A 65 7.87 -7.14 14.21
N PHE A 66 6.63 -7.23 13.74
CA PHE A 66 5.68 -8.29 14.06
C PHE A 66 5.48 -9.19 12.83
N GLN A 67 6.16 -10.34 12.79
CA GLN A 67 6.10 -11.27 11.67
C GLN A 67 4.71 -11.90 11.51
N ASP A 68 4.08 -12.30 12.62
CA ASP A 68 2.70 -12.83 12.61
C ASP A 68 1.69 -11.85 11.98
N LEU A 69 1.94 -10.54 12.10
CA LEU A 69 1.10 -9.53 11.46
C LEU A 69 1.23 -9.60 9.93
N LEU A 70 2.46 -9.74 9.41
CA LEU A 70 2.66 -9.95 7.96
C LEU A 70 1.90 -11.18 7.47
N ARG A 71 2.00 -12.31 8.20
CA ARG A 71 1.27 -13.54 7.87
C ARG A 71 -0.23 -13.29 7.82
N HIS A 72 -0.78 -12.70 8.89
CA HIS A 72 -2.20 -12.40 8.98
C HIS A 72 -2.67 -11.50 7.84
N ARG A 73 -1.88 -10.49 7.43
CA ARG A 73 -2.24 -9.62 6.30
C ARG A 73 -2.26 -10.35 4.97
N VAL A 74 -1.28 -11.21 4.70
CA VAL A 74 -1.26 -12.06 3.50
C VAL A 74 -2.51 -12.94 3.46
N GLU A 75 -2.82 -13.64 4.55
CA GLU A 75 -4.00 -14.50 4.64
C GLU A 75 -5.31 -13.72 4.46
N THR A 76 -5.45 -12.58 5.13
CA THR A 76 -6.68 -11.77 5.11
C THR A 76 -6.98 -11.26 3.71
N ILE A 77 -5.97 -10.79 2.97
CA ILE A 77 -6.14 -10.33 1.58
C ILE A 77 -6.60 -11.49 0.69
N ASN A 78 -5.94 -12.65 0.77
CA ASN A 78 -6.33 -13.81 -0.04
C ASN A 78 -7.75 -14.29 0.29
N ARG A 79 -8.12 -14.37 1.57
CA ARG A 79 -9.46 -14.77 2.01
C ARG A 79 -10.54 -13.77 1.56
N ALA A 80 -10.25 -12.47 1.58
CA ALA A 80 -11.19 -11.45 1.11
C ALA A 80 -11.51 -11.64 -0.39
N PHE A 81 -10.49 -11.88 -1.21
CA PHE A 81 -10.68 -12.20 -2.64
C PHE A 81 -11.36 -13.53 -2.88
N GLN A 82 -11.02 -14.59 -2.14
CA GLN A 82 -11.72 -15.88 -2.22
C GLN A 82 -13.21 -15.74 -1.88
N SER A 83 -13.54 -14.98 -0.84
CA SER A 83 -14.92 -14.70 -0.46
C SER A 83 -15.65 -13.92 -1.56
N ALA A 84 -15.02 -12.90 -2.15
CA ALA A 84 -15.59 -12.12 -3.24
C ALA A 84 -15.82 -12.97 -4.50
N ILE A 85 -14.87 -13.85 -4.85
CA ILE A 85 -14.96 -14.81 -5.96
C ILE A 85 -16.13 -15.76 -5.75
N ALA A 86 -16.26 -16.34 -4.55
CA ALA A 86 -17.35 -17.24 -4.22
C ALA A 86 -18.71 -16.54 -4.27
N GLU A 87 -18.82 -15.33 -3.70
CA GLU A 87 -20.04 -14.52 -3.72
C GLU A 87 -20.49 -14.20 -5.16
N ALA A 88 -19.56 -13.77 -6.01
CA ALA A 88 -19.82 -13.42 -7.40
C ALA A 88 -19.97 -14.65 -8.32
N ARG A 89 -19.68 -15.86 -7.83
CA ARG A 89 -19.52 -17.08 -8.66
C ARG A 89 -18.54 -16.87 -9.81
N TYR A 90 -17.46 -16.16 -9.53
CA TYR A 90 -16.40 -15.89 -10.50
C TYR A 90 -15.66 -17.20 -10.86
N GLN A 91 -15.44 -17.44 -12.15
CA GLN A 91 -14.99 -18.74 -12.68
C GLN A 91 -13.46 -18.94 -12.68
N ASN A 92 -12.71 -18.10 -11.98
CA ASN A 92 -11.25 -18.20 -11.90
C ASN A 92 -10.75 -17.76 -10.50
N VAL A 93 -9.44 -17.75 -10.29
CA VAL A 93 -8.82 -17.54 -8.98
C VAL A 93 -8.21 -16.15 -8.82
N TYR A 94 -7.83 -15.83 -7.59
CA TYR A 94 -6.99 -14.70 -7.24
C TYR A 94 -5.57 -15.20 -6.93
N LYS A 95 -4.55 -14.47 -7.40
CA LYS A 95 -3.14 -14.65 -7.02
C LYS A 95 -2.54 -13.32 -6.61
N GLY A 96 -2.26 -13.15 -5.32
CA GLY A 96 -1.57 -11.96 -4.83
C GLY A 96 -0.07 -11.99 -5.14
N VAL A 97 0.52 -10.81 -5.31
CA VAL A 97 1.94 -10.64 -5.62
C VAL A 97 2.52 -9.55 -4.72
N PHE A 98 3.67 -9.78 -4.10
CA PHE A 98 4.31 -8.78 -3.25
C PHE A 98 5.31 -7.93 -4.03
N PRO A 99 5.07 -6.61 -4.19
CA PRO A 99 6.04 -5.72 -4.81
C PRO A 99 7.19 -5.43 -3.86
N ILE A 100 8.37 -5.98 -4.18
CA ILE A 100 9.57 -5.94 -3.33
C ILE A 100 10.00 -4.50 -3.02
N LYS A 101 9.71 -3.55 -3.93
CA LYS A 101 9.98 -2.11 -3.76
C LYS A 101 9.44 -1.51 -2.47
N VAL A 102 8.39 -2.11 -1.90
CA VAL A 102 7.73 -1.61 -0.69
C VAL A 102 8.55 -1.93 0.55
N ASN A 103 9.19 -3.11 0.61
CA ASN A 103 10.12 -3.49 1.67
C ASN A 103 11.00 -4.66 1.19
N GLN A 104 12.28 -4.39 0.94
CA GLN A 104 13.24 -5.34 0.38
C GLN A 104 13.94 -6.21 1.44
N LEU A 105 13.64 -6.00 2.73
CA LEU A 105 14.28 -6.76 3.81
C LEU A 105 13.96 -8.25 3.67
N ARG A 106 15.01 -9.08 3.73
CA ARG A 106 14.91 -10.52 3.51
C ARG A 106 13.90 -11.15 4.45
N GLU A 107 13.96 -10.81 5.72
CA GLU A 107 13.08 -11.31 6.78
C GLU A 107 11.61 -10.90 6.61
N VAL A 108 11.33 -9.84 5.85
CA VAL A 108 9.95 -9.44 5.50
C VAL A 108 9.48 -10.20 4.27
N VAL A 109 10.32 -10.30 3.24
CA VAL A 109 9.99 -10.98 2.00
C VAL A 109 9.81 -12.49 2.21
N GLU A 110 10.73 -13.14 2.94
CA GLU A 110 10.64 -14.57 3.24
C GLU A 110 9.37 -14.89 4.03
N GLU A 111 9.00 -14.06 5.01
CA GLU A 111 7.79 -14.25 5.82
C GLU A 111 6.50 -14.11 4.99
N ILE A 112 6.46 -13.14 4.07
CA ILE A 112 5.32 -12.94 3.16
C ILE A 112 5.17 -14.11 2.19
N ILE A 113 6.28 -14.60 1.62
CA ILE A 113 6.26 -15.74 0.70
C ILE A 113 5.82 -17.00 1.45
N ASP A 114 6.36 -17.25 2.64
CA ASP A 114 6.04 -18.43 3.43
C ASP A 114 4.54 -18.47 3.78
N ALA A 115 4.00 -17.37 4.32
CA ALA A 115 2.57 -17.23 4.59
C ALA A 115 1.69 -17.33 3.33
N GLY A 116 2.25 -16.95 2.19
CA GLY A 116 1.61 -16.97 0.89
C GLY A 116 1.59 -18.33 0.18
N THR A 117 2.33 -19.32 0.69
CA THR A 117 2.48 -20.65 0.06
C THR A 117 1.14 -21.32 -0.27
N PRO A 118 0.13 -21.37 0.63
CA PRO A 118 -1.17 -21.98 0.31
C PRO A 118 -1.95 -21.29 -0.81
N TYR A 119 -1.52 -20.09 -1.22
CA TYR A 119 -2.20 -19.23 -2.20
C TYR A 119 -1.37 -19.00 -3.47
N HIS A 120 -0.19 -19.62 -3.58
CA HIS A 120 0.79 -19.36 -4.64
C HIS A 120 1.13 -17.87 -4.77
N PHE A 121 1.33 -17.20 -3.63
CA PHE A 121 1.61 -15.78 -3.57
C PHE A 121 2.96 -15.45 -4.21
N GLY A 122 2.95 -14.55 -5.19
CA GLY A 122 4.10 -14.23 -6.02
C GLY A 122 4.92 -13.03 -5.56
N LEU A 123 5.87 -12.62 -6.40
CA LEU A 123 6.70 -11.42 -6.22
C LEU A 123 6.65 -10.50 -7.42
N GLU A 124 6.71 -9.19 -7.18
CA GLU A 124 6.90 -8.20 -8.23
C GLU A 124 8.27 -7.52 -8.06
N ALA A 125 8.94 -7.36 -9.19
CA ALA A 125 10.20 -6.65 -9.31
C ALA A 125 10.00 -5.46 -10.25
N GLY A 126 10.29 -4.25 -9.75
CA GLY A 126 10.25 -3.02 -10.54
C GLY A 126 11.61 -2.66 -11.15
N SER A 127 12.63 -3.48 -10.94
CA SER A 127 14.00 -3.21 -11.39
C SER A 127 14.85 -4.48 -11.51
N LYS A 128 15.97 -4.38 -12.23
CA LYS A 128 16.93 -5.49 -12.40
C LYS A 128 17.47 -6.04 -11.07
N PRO A 129 17.90 -5.22 -10.07
CA PRO A 129 18.33 -5.74 -8.77
C PRO A 129 17.20 -6.43 -8.01
N GLU A 130 15.97 -5.91 -8.08
CA GLU A 130 14.81 -6.54 -7.46
C GLU A 130 14.47 -7.88 -8.11
N LEU A 131 14.62 -8.02 -9.44
CA LEU A 131 14.44 -9.32 -10.09
C LEU A 131 15.47 -10.33 -9.58
N ILE A 132 16.73 -9.93 -9.40
CA ILE A 132 17.76 -10.82 -8.85
C ILE A 132 17.37 -11.26 -7.43
N ALA A 133 16.92 -10.33 -6.59
CA ALA A 133 16.42 -10.63 -5.25
C ALA A 133 15.22 -11.58 -5.29
N ALA A 134 14.23 -11.31 -6.14
CA ALA A 134 13.04 -12.15 -6.32
C ALA A 134 13.42 -13.57 -6.74
N LEU A 135 14.30 -13.72 -7.72
CA LEU A 135 14.77 -15.02 -8.21
C LEU A 135 15.49 -15.82 -7.13
N ALA A 136 16.20 -15.15 -6.21
CA ALA A 136 16.94 -15.80 -5.13
C ALA A 136 16.03 -16.40 -4.04
N VAL A 137 14.89 -15.77 -3.76
CA VAL A 137 13.96 -16.20 -2.69
C VAL A 137 12.76 -16.99 -3.21
N HIS A 138 12.41 -16.86 -4.49
CA HIS A 138 11.25 -17.52 -5.08
C HIS A 138 11.46 -19.03 -5.26
N ARG A 139 10.63 -19.83 -4.59
CA ARG A 139 10.70 -21.31 -4.59
C ARG A 139 9.51 -21.99 -5.26
N ASP A 140 8.31 -21.40 -5.19
CA ASP A 140 7.09 -21.97 -5.74
C ASP A 140 6.97 -21.69 -7.25
N LEU A 141 7.02 -22.74 -8.08
CA LEU A 141 6.94 -22.62 -9.53
C LEU A 141 5.52 -22.27 -10.04
N GLU A 142 4.49 -22.35 -9.20
CA GLU A 142 3.12 -21.96 -9.55
C GLU A 142 2.81 -20.50 -9.16
N SER A 143 3.68 -19.87 -8.37
CA SER A 143 3.60 -18.46 -8.03
C SER A 143 4.19 -17.57 -9.15
N LEU A 144 3.68 -16.34 -9.25
CA LEU A 144 4.07 -15.39 -10.29
C LEU A 144 5.33 -14.61 -9.91
N ILE A 145 6.18 -14.32 -10.89
CA ILE A 145 7.11 -13.18 -10.84
C ILE A 145 6.66 -12.16 -11.88
N ILE A 146 6.29 -10.97 -11.45
CA ILE A 146 5.93 -9.87 -12.35
C ILE A 146 7.11 -8.91 -12.48
N CYS A 147 7.52 -8.64 -13.72
CA CYS A 147 8.65 -7.77 -14.03
C CYS A 147 8.16 -6.44 -14.61
N ASN A 148 8.11 -5.41 -13.78
CA ASN A 148 7.79 -4.03 -14.16
C ASN A 148 9.06 -3.16 -14.28
N GLY A 149 8.85 -1.87 -14.56
CA GLY A 149 9.87 -0.85 -14.62
C GLY A 149 10.68 -0.84 -15.91
N TYR A 150 11.76 -0.04 -15.93
CA TYR A 150 12.61 0.09 -17.11
C TYR A 150 13.49 -1.14 -17.32
N LYS A 151 13.45 -1.71 -18.52
CA LYS A 151 14.14 -2.97 -18.84
C LYS A 151 15.25 -2.74 -19.86
N ASP A 152 16.49 -2.96 -19.42
CA ASP A 152 17.61 -3.14 -20.33
C ASP A 152 17.68 -4.59 -20.85
N LEU A 153 18.56 -4.85 -21.82
CA LEU A 153 18.75 -6.19 -22.37
C LEU A 153 19.15 -7.22 -21.30
N THR A 154 19.86 -6.79 -20.25
CA THR A 154 20.30 -7.69 -19.18
C THR A 154 19.13 -8.12 -18.31
N TYR A 155 18.23 -7.19 -17.97
CA TYR A 155 16.99 -7.48 -17.25
C TYR A 155 16.14 -8.47 -18.06
N ILE A 156 15.92 -8.20 -19.35
CA ILE A 156 15.13 -9.11 -20.22
C ILE A 156 15.77 -10.50 -20.26
N LYS A 157 17.10 -10.60 -20.45
CA LYS A 157 17.83 -11.87 -20.42
C LYS A 157 17.65 -12.61 -19.09
N LEU A 158 17.73 -11.93 -17.95
CA LEU A 158 17.53 -12.54 -16.63
C LEU A 158 16.12 -13.09 -16.47
N ALA A 159 15.10 -12.35 -16.92
CA ALA A 159 13.72 -12.83 -16.88
C ALA A 159 13.52 -14.07 -17.78
N LEU A 160 14.10 -14.08 -18.98
CA LEU A 160 14.09 -15.25 -19.87
C LEU A 160 14.86 -16.44 -19.29
N LEU A 161 15.99 -16.21 -18.62
CA LEU A 161 16.70 -17.30 -17.90
C LEU A 161 15.82 -17.88 -16.79
N GLY A 162 15.12 -17.04 -16.03
CA GLY A 162 14.16 -17.51 -15.02
C GLY A 162 13.02 -18.34 -15.62
N ARG A 163 12.50 -17.94 -16.80
CA ARG A 163 11.55 -18.77 -17.58
C ARG A 163 12.13 -20.12 -17.98
N LYS A 164 13.40 -20.14 -18.42
CA LYS A 164 14.12 -21.37 -18.78
C LYS A 164 14.29 -22.31 -17.58
N LEU A 165 14.32 -21.78 -16.36
CA LEU A 165 14.33 -22.53 -15.10
C LEU A 165 12.92 -22.98 -14.65
N GLY A 166 11.88 -22.78 -15.45
CA GLY A 166 10.51 -23.21 -15.17
C GLY A 166 9.68 -22.25 -14.32
N LYS A 167 10.21 -21.07 -13.95
CA LYS A 167 9.47 -20.08 -13.15
C LYS A 167 8.39 -19.39 -14.01
N LEU A 168 7.25 -19.03 -13.41
CA LEU A 168 6.20 -18.25 -14.08
C LEU A 168 6.51 -16.75 -14.03
N ILE A 169 7.33 -16.29 -14.98
CA ILE A 169 7.77 -14.89 -15.05
C ILE A 169 7.04 -14.14 -16.16
N ILE A 170 6.30 -13.09 -15.82
CA ILE A 170 5.63 -12.23 -16.79
C ILE A 170 6.43 -10.94 -16.95
N ILE A 171 6.91 -10.69 -18.17
CA ILE A 171 7.60 -9.44 -18.52
C ILE A 171 6.55 -8.43 -18.95
N VAL A 172 6.27 -7.44 -18.09
CA VAL A 172 5.26 -6.42 -18.36
C VAL A 172 5.89 -5.32 -19.22
N VAL A 173 5.45 -5.22 -20.46
CA VAL A 173 5.88 -4.20 -21.41
C VAL A 173 5.30 -2.85 -20.99
N GLU A 174 6.18 -1.88 -20.75
CA GLU A 174 5.78 -0.51 -20.40
C GLU A 174 6.02 0.50 -21.52
N LYS A 175 6.82 0.12 -22.51
CA LYS A 175 7.15 0.88 -23.72
C LYS A 175 7.17 -0.03 -24.94
N LEU A 176 6.67 0.44 -26.07
CA LEU A 176 6.51 -0.38 -27.28
C LEU A 176 7.85 -0.94 -27.78
N GLU A 177 8.95 -0.21 -27.60
CA GLU A 177 10.29 -0.61 -28.02
C GLU A 177 10.79 -1.86 -27.27
N GLU A 178 10.33 -2.10 -26.04
CA GLU A 178 10.73 -3.26 -25.24
C GLU A 178 10.29 -4.56 -25.92
N ILE A 179 9.15 -4.58 -26.62
CA ILE A 179 8.64 -5.80 -27.28
C ILE A 179 9.64 -6.31 -28.32
N ARG A 180 10.22 -5.41 -29.12
CA ARG A 180 11.18 -5.78 -30.16
C ARG A 180 12.42 -6.44 -29.54
N GLN A 181 12.91 -5.86 -28.44
CA GLN A 181 14.06 -6.40 -27.71
C GLN A 181 13.75 -7.75 -27.07
N ILE A 182 12.56 -7.92 -26.49
CA ILE A 182 12.15 -9.19 -25.88
C ILE A 182 12.00 -10.29 -26.94
N VAL A 183 11.37 -9.99 -28.08
CA VAL A 183 11.22 -10.95 -29.19
C VAL A 183 12.59 -11.37 -29.74
N GLN A 184 13.49 -10.41 -29.96
CA GLN A 184 14.83 -10.70 -30.44
C GLN A 184 15.58 -11.63 -29.48
N LEU A 185 15.65 -11.26 -28.19
CA LEU A 185 16.36 -12.05 -27.18
C LEU A 185 15.71 -13.41 -26.94
N SER A 186 14.39 -13.49 -26.99
CA SER A 186 13.66 -14.75 -26.91
C SER A 186 14.09 -15.73 -28.01
N LYS A 187 14.18 -15.26 -29.26
CA LYS A 187 14.62 -16.06 -30.41
C LYS A 187 16.08 -16.46 -30.28
N GLU A 188 16.96 -15.54 -29.90
CA GLU A 188 18.39 -15.81 -29.67
C GLU A 188 18.61 -16.88 -28.58
N MET A 189 17.80 -16.84 -27.51
CA MET A 189 17.94 -17.75 -26.37
C MET A 189 17.14 -19.05 -26.50
N GLY A 190 16.25 -19.15 -27.49
CA GLY A 190 15.32 -20.26 -27.64
C GLY A 190 14.33 -20.41 -26.48
N VAL A 191 13.93 -19.29 -25.86
CA VAL A 191 13.01 -19.28 -24.70
C VAL A 191 11.74 -18.52 -25.05
N GLN A 192 10.58 -19.15 -24.92
CA GLN A 192 9.30 -18.47 -25.12
C GLN A 192 9.01 -17.51 -23.95
N PRO A 193 8.81 -16.21 -24.21
CA PRO A 193 8.49 -15.25 -23.18
C PRO A 193 7.02 -15.38 -22.79
N MET A 194 6.71 -14.94 -21.58
CA MET A 194 5.36 -14.62 -21.17
C MET A 194 5.29 -13.11 -20.96
N LEU A 195 4.39 -12.45 -21.66
CA LEU A 195 4.31 -11.00 -21.76
C LEU A 195 3.03 -10.48 -21.10
N GLY A 196 3.16 -9.34 -20.44
CA GLY A 196 2.04 -8.48 -20.09
C GLY A 196 2.14 -7.13 -20.80
N LEU A 197 1.04 -6.42 -20.97
CA LEU A 197 1.04 -5.03 -21.42
C LEU A 197 0.54 -4.14 -20.29
N ARG A 198 1.33 -3.14 -19.91
CA ARG A 198 0.86 -2.09 -19.00
C ARG A 198 0.00 -1.11 -19.77
N VAL A 199 -1.29 -1.04 -19.47
CA VAL A 199 -2.22 -0.13 -20.16
C VAL A 199 -2.23 1.25 -19.51
N ARG A 200 -2.24 2.30 -20.33
CA ARG A 200 -2.42 3.67 -19.85
C ARG A 200 -3.91 4.00 -19.78
N LEU A 201 -4.43 4.11 -18.57
CA LEU A 201 -5.84 4.41 -18.32
C LEU A 201 -6.14 5.91 -18.50
N GLN A 202 -7.35 6.22 -18.93
CA GLN A 202 -7.89 7.58 -18.91
C GLN A 202 -8.31 8.01 -17.50
N VAL A 203 -8.72 7.05 -16.67
CA VAL A 203 -9.04 7.29 -15.25
C VAL A 203 -7.81 7.86 -14.53
N LYS A 204 -7.96 9.06 -13.96
CA LYS A 204 -6.94 9.70 -13.13
C LYS A 204 -7.13 9.35 -11.66
N GLY A 205 -6.02 9.12 -10.95
CA GLY A 205 -6.00 9.15 -9.50
C GLY A 205 -6.17 10.59 -8.97
N HIS A 206 -6.55 10.72 -7.70
CA HIS A 206 -6.53 12.00 -6.96
C HIS A 206 -5.45 11.93 -5.88
N GLY A 207 -4.96 13.09 -5.40
CA GLY A 207 -3.97 13.17 -4.32
C GLY A 207 -2.50 13.24 -4.75
N ARG A 208 -1.58 13.14 -3.79
CA ARG A 208 -0.11 13.29 -3.99
C ARG A 208 0.50 12.40 -5.08
N TRP A 209 -0.13 11.27 -5.42
CA TRP A 209 0.36 10.29 -6.40
C TRP A 209 -0.36 10.33 -7.76
N ALA A 210 -1.23 11.33 -7.98
CA ALA A 210 -2.05 11.44 -9.20
C ALA A 210 -1.23 11.44 -10.51
N THR A 211 0.04 11.88 -10.48
CA THR A 211 0.95 11.89 -11.64
C THR A 211 1.46 10.51 -12.05
N SER A 212 1.25 9.48 -11.23
CA SER A 212 1.64 8.09 -11.54
C SER A 212 0.61 7.35 -12.40
N GLY A 213 -0.58 7.91 -12.59
CA GLY A 213 -1.67 7.37 -13.40
C GLY A 213 -2.24 8.39 -14.40
N GLY A 214 -3.23 7.98 -15.20
CA GLY A 214 -3.84 8.81 -16.23
C GLY A 214 -3.01 8.97 -17.52
N GLU A 215 -3.50 9.79 -18.45
CA GLU A 215 -2.90 10.00 -19.78
C GLU A 215 -1.45 10.56 -19.74
N ASN A 216 -1.08 11.27 -18.68
CA ASN A 216 0.27 11.85 -18.51
C ASN A 216 1.24 10.92 -17.74
N ALA A 217 0.84 9.68 -17.42
CA ALA A 217 1.72 8.73 -16.76
C ALA A 217 2.98 8.47 -17.60
N LYS A 218 4.14 8.38 -16.92
CA LYS A 218 5.44 8.14 -17.57
C LYS A 218 5.57 6.73 -18.17
N PHE A 219 4.70 5.80 -17.76
CA PHE A 219 4.74 4.39 -18.12
C PHE A 219 3.36 3.93 -18.57
N GLY A 220 3.34 2.96 -19.49
CA GLY A 220 2.13 2.36 -20.02
C GLY A 220 1.90 2.72 -21.48
N LEU A 221 1.23 1.81 -22.17
CA LEU A 221 0.97 1.85 -23.59
C LEU A 221 -0.36 2.55 -23.86
N SER A 222 -0.36 3.45 -24.86
CA SER A 222 -1.60 4.01 -25.39
C SER A 222 -2.39 2.94 -26.16
N THR A 223 -3.66 3.19 -26.47
CA THR A 223 -4.47 2.28 -27.30
C THR A 223 -3.80 1.98 -28.66
N ALA A 224 -3.15 2.97 -29.27
CA ALA A 224 -2.42 2.77 -30.52
C ALA A 224 -1.21 1.83 -30.33
N ASP A 225 -0.47 2.00 -29.24
CA ASP A 225 0.66 1.13 -28.90
C ASP A 225 0.21 -0.30 -28.60
N LEU A 226 -0.94 -0.50 -27.95
CA LEU A 226 -1.50 -1.82 -27.69
C LEU A 226 -1.84 -2.55 -29.00
N VAL A 227 -2.44 -1.85 -29.96
CA VAL A 227 -2.74 -2.41 -31.28
C VAL A 227 -1.46 -2.73 -32.04
N ALA A 228 -0.47 -1.83 -32.02
CA ALA A 228 0.84 -2.05 -32.64
C ALA A 228 1.58 -3.25 -32.02
N ALA A 229 1.55 -3.37 -30.68
CA ALA A 229 2.11 -4.49 -29.94
C ALA A 229 1.46 -5.82 -30.34
N SER A 230 0.13 -5.88 -30.37
CA SER A 230 -0.63 -7.05 -30.81
C SER A 230 -0.24 -7.48 -32.22
N ASN A 231 -0.26 -6.54 -33.18
CA ASN A 231 0.05 -6.83 -34.58
C ASN A 231 1.48 -7.32 -34.74
N TYR A 232 2.44 -6.66 -34.09
CA TYR A 232 3.83 -7.07 -34.13
C TYR A 232 4.03 -8.48 -33.55
N LEU A 233 3.40 -8.82 -32.43
CA LEU A 233 3.49 -10.18 -31.87
C LEU A 233 2.92 -11.23 -32.83
N LYS A 234 1.81 -10.94 -33.52
CA LYS A 234 1.26 -11.84 -34.54
C LYS A 234 2.19 -12.00 -35.74
N GLU A 235 2.74 -10.91 -36.26
CA GLU A 235 3.71 -10.93 -37.36
C GLU A 235 4.95 -11.77 -37.01
N GLN A 236 5.35 -11.78 -35.74
CA GLN A 236 6.48 -12.56 -35.25
C GLN A 236 6.12 -14.02 -34.92
N GLY A 237 4.85 -14.44 -35.08
CA GLY A 237 4.38 -15.78 -34.70
C GLY A 237 4.33 -16.01 -33.18
N MET A 238 4.20 -14.93 -32.39
CA MET A 238 4.27 -14.93 -30.93
C MET A 238 3.00 -14.37 -30.28
N ALA A 239 1.84 -14.50 -30.95
CA ALA A 239 0.55 -14.06 -30.40
C ALA A 239 0.27 -14.71 -29.03
N ASP A 240 0.65 -15.97 -28.87
CA ASP A 240 0.50 -16.76 -27.64
C ASP A 240 1.43 -16.33 -26.49
N ALA A 241 2.38 -15.41 -26.72
CA ALA A 241 3.23 -14.91 -25.66
C ALA A 241 2.51 -13.90 -24.76
N LEU A 242 1.50 -13.20 -25.29
CA LEU A 242 0.76 -12.17 -24.54
C LEU A 242 -0.33 -12.81 -23.66
N ARG A 243 -0.18 -12.69 -22.34
CA ARG A 243 -1.03 -13.34 -21.33
C ARG A 243 -1.65 -12.38 -20.32
N LEU A 244 -1.12 -11.17 -20.15
CA LEU A 244 -1.50 -10.30 -19.02
C LEU A 244 -1.81 -8.86 -19.45
N VAL A 245 -2.89 -8.28 -18.89
CA VAL A 245 -3.09 -6.82 -18.83
C VAL A 245 -2.71 -6.35 -17.44
N HIS A 246 -1.82 -5.38 -17.35
CA HIS A 246 -1.44 -4.73 -16.10
C HIS A 246 -1.89 -3.27 -16.11
N PHE A 247 -2.33 -2.74 -14.98
CA PHE A 247 -2.45 -1.30 -14.79
C PHE A 247 -2.07 -0.92 -13.36
N HIS A 248 -1.69 0.34 -13.18
CA HIS A 248 -1.39 0.87 -11.87
C HIS A 248 -1.90 2.31 -11.77
N VAL A 249 -2.89 2.53 -10.92
CA VAL A 249 -3.47 3.86 -10.66
C VAL A 249 -2.49 4.72 -9.85
N GLY A 250 -1.75 4.09 -8.93
CA GLY A 250 -0.84 4.73 -7.99
C GLY A 250 -0.86 4.02 -6.63
N SER A 251 0.03 4.42 -5.73
CA SER A 251 0.02 3.97 -4.34
C SER A 251 -1.03 4.76 -3.54
N GLN A 252 -1.65 4.10 -2.54
CA GLN A 252 -2.63 4.72 -1.62
C GLN A 252 -3.77 5.40 -2.39
N VAL A 253 -4.67 4.60 -3.00
CA VAL A 253 -5.86 5.11 -3.67
C VAL A 253 -6.96 5.28 -2.62
N PRO A 254 -7.34 6.51 -2.23
CA PRO A 254 -8.26 6.70 -1.10
C PRO A 254 -9.72 6.45 -1.44
N ASP A 255 -10.10 6.64 -2.72
CA ASP A 255 -11.47 6.56 -3.20
C ASP A 255 -11.73 5.26 -3.98
N ILE A 256 -12.63 4.43 -3.47
CA ILE A 256 -13.08 3.20 -4.14
C ILE A 256 -13.68 3.46 -5.52
N GLY A 257 -14.29 4.63 -5.74
CA GLY A 257 -14.83 5.02 -7.04
C GLY A 257 -13.77 5.08 -8.14
N VAL A 258 -12.54 5.49 -7.81
CA VAL A 258 -11.40 5.50 -8.74
C VAL A 258 -11.00 4.08 -9.10
N VAL A 259 -10.91 3.18 -8.11
CA VAL A 259 -10.57 1.76 -8.32
C VAL A 259 -11.58 1.11 -9.26
N LYS A 260 -12.88 1.29 -9.01
CA LYS A 260 -13.98 0.75 -9.85
C LYS A 260 -13.81 1.14 -11.31
N ARG A 261 -13.65 2.45 -11.58
CA ARG A 261 -13.51 2.94 -12.96
C ARG A 261 -12.26 2.38 -13.64
N ALA A 262 -11.13 2.35 -12.95
CA ALA A 262 -9.87 1.84 -13.48
C ALA A 262 -9.95 0.34 -13.83
N VAL A 263 -10.51 -0.47 -12.92
CA VAL A 263 -10.71 -1.91 -13.12
C VAL A 263 -11.61 -2.16 -14.34
N ARG A 264 -12.74 -1.45 -14.45
CA ARG A 264 -13.65 -1.58 -15.61
C ARG A 264 -12.97 -1.24 -16.92
N GLU A 265 -12.18 -0.16 -16.95
CA GLU A 265 -11.44 0.26 -18.14
C GLU A 265 -10.40 -0.80 -18.55
N ALA A 266 -9.61 -1.31 -17.60
CA ALA A 266 -8.64 -2.37 -17.85
C ALA A 266 -9.29 -3.68 -18.32
N ALA A 267 -10.41 -4.09 -17.72
CA ALA A 267 -11.16 -5.28 -18.14
C ALA A 267 -11.64 -5.18 -19.60
N ARG A 268 -11.97 -3.97 -20.09
CA ARG A 268 -12.28 -3.77 -21.51
C ARG A 268 -11.07 -3.99 -22.40
N PHE A 269 -9.89 -3.48 -22.01
CA PHE A 269 -8.65 -3.74 -22.76
C PHE A 269 -8.33 -5.24 -22.81
N PHE A 270 -8.48 -5.94 -21.68
CA PHE A 270 -8.32 -7.40 -21.62
C PHE A 270 -9.25 -8.11 -22.60
N ALA A 271 -10.53 -7.77 -22.61
CA ALA A 271 -11.51 -8.36 -23.52
C ALA A 271 -11.16 -8.08 -24.99
N LYS A 272 -10.77 -6.84 -25.33
CA LYS A 272 -10.39 -6.51 -26.72
C LYS A 272 -9.12 -7.24 -27.17
N LEU A 273 -8.10 -7.35 -26.32
CA LEU A 273 -6.91 -8.14 -26.64
C LEU A 273 -7.23 -9.63 -26.82
N THR A 274 -8.18 -10.16 -26.05
CA THR A 274 -8.70 -11.52 -26.22
C THR A 274 -9.38 -11.70 -27.58
N HIS A 275 -10.28 -10.77 -27.96
CA HIS A 275 -10.93 -10.77 -29.28
C HIS A 275 -9.96 -10.55 -30.44
N MET A 276 -8.83 -9.89 -30.18
CA MET A 276 -7.72 -9.80 -31.12
C MET A 276 -6.95 -11.13 -31.24
N GLY A 277 -7.33 -12.21 -30.56
CA GLY A 277 -6.73 -13.53 -30.72
C GLY A 277 -5.51 -13.78 -29.85
N HIS A 278 -5.32 -13.00 -28.79
CA HIS A 278 -4.35 -13.33 -27.75
C HIS A 278 -5.01 -14.19 -26.66
N PRO A 279 -4.37 -15.27 -26.19
CA PRO A 279 -4.90 -16.12 -25.13
C PRO A 279 -4.66 -15.47 -23.75
N MET A 280 -5.39 -14.39 -23.49
CA MET A 280 -5.25 -13.61 -22.26
C MET A 280 -5.69 -14.44 -21.03
N GLU A 281 -4.88 -14.41 -19.97
CA GLU A 281 -5.06 -15.22 -18.76
C GLU A 281 -5.16 -14.38 -17.48
N PHE A 282 -4.48 -13.23 -17.42
CA PHE A 282 -4.33 -12.45 -16.20
C PHE A 282 -4.78 -11.00 -16.38
N ILE A 283 -5.48 -10.48 -15.37
CA ILE A 283 -5.62 -9.04 -15.15
C ILE A 283 -4.93 -8.71 -13.83
N ASP A 284 -3.90 -7.88 -13.91
CA ASP A 284 -3.20 -7.34 -12.77
C ASP A 284 -3.65 -5.90 -12.51
N VAL A 285 -4.30 -5.71 -11.35
CA VAL A 285 -4.82 -4.42 -10.91
C VAL A 285 -3.75 -3.55 -10.23
N GLY A 286 -2.52 -4.07 -10.13
CA GLY A 286 -1.39 -3.42 -9.51
C GLY A 286 -1.60 -3.17 -8.02
N GLY A 287 -0.83 -2.25 -7.46
CA GLY A 287 -1.03 -1.76 -6.10
C GLY A 287 -2.17 -0.75 -5.98
N GLY A 288 -2.25 -0.08 -4.83
CA GLY A 288 -3.19 1.02 -4.61
C GLY A 288 -4.22 0.76 -3.51
N LEU A 289 -4.36 -0.50 -3.07
CA LEU A 289 -5.07 -0.83 -1.83
C LEU A 289 -4.57 0.05 -0.69
N GLY A 290 -5.45 0.89 -0.17
CA GLY A 290 -5.15 1.93 0.80
C GLY A 290 -4.91 1.37 2.20
N VAL A 291 -4.35 2.24 3.04
CA VAL A 291 -4.25 2.07 4.48
C VAL A 291 -4.83 3.31 5.15
N ASP A 292 -5.67 3.10 6.17
CA ASP A 292 -6.25 4.19 6.96
C ASP A 292 -5.26 4.61 8.06
N TYR A 293 -4.40 5.60 7.77
CA TYR A 293 -3.33 6.01 8.70
C TYR A 293 -3.84 6.95 9.80
N ASP A 294 -4.86 7.77 9.51
CA ASP A 294 -5.41 8.73 10.48
C ASP A 294 -6.69 8.22 11.16
N GLY A 295 -7.27 7.12 10.69
CA GLY A 295 -8.48 6.52 11.25
C GLY A 295 -9.77 7.25 10.84
N SER A 296 -9.71 8.16 9.87
CA SER A 296 -10.86 8.97 9.48
C SER A 296 -11.84 8.22 8.57
N ARG A 297 -11.39 7.16 7.88
CA ARG A 297 -12.16 6.43 6.85
C ARG A 297 -12.72 7.34 5.76
N THR A 298 -11.97 8.36 5.40
CA THR A 298 -12.32 9.31 4.33
C THR A 298 -11.51 9.06 3.07
N ALA A 299 -11.92 9.66 1.95
CA ALA A 299 -11.16 9.67 0.70
C ALA A 299 -10.00 10.69 0.72
N PHE A 300 -9.46 11.00 1.91
CA PHE A 300 -8.33 11.89 2.09
C PHE A 300 -6.99 11.16 1.85
N ASP A 301 -5.94 11.90 1.49
CA ASP A 301 -4.66 11.35 1.04
C ASP A 301 -3.98 10.36 2.03
N SER A 302 -4.27 10.48 3.32
CA SER A 302 -3.72 9.60 4.39
C SER A 302 -4.73 8.57 4.91
N SER A 303 -5.85 8.38 4.21
CA SER A 303 -6.94 7.49 4.59
C SER A 303 -7.46 6.72 3.35
N MET A 304 -8.51 5.93 3.54
CA MET A 304 -9.34 5.35 2.48
C MET A 304 -10.83 5.28 2.89
N ASN A 305 -11.75 5.40 1.93
CA ASN A 305 -13.19 5.37 2.17
C ASN A 305 -13.83 3.97 2.03
N TYR A 306 -13.04 2.91 2.05
CA TYR A 306 -13.49 1.54 1.79
C TYR A 306 -12.81 0.52 2.69
N THR A 307 -13.41 -0.66 2.77
CA THR A 307 -12.84 -1.82 3.48
C THR A 307 -12.09 -2.75 2.51
N LEU A 308 -11.23 -3.62 3.04
CA LEU A 308 -10.59 -4.67 2.22
C LEU A 308 -11.63 -5.57 1.52
N GLN A 309 -12.72 -5.92 2.20
CA GLN A 309 -13.77 -6.77 1.62
C GLN A 309 -14.51 -6.06 0.48
N GLU A 310 -14.81 -4.76 0.65
CA GLU A 310 -15.39 -3.93 -0.40
C GLU A 310 -14.45 -3.82 -1.61
N TYR A 311 -13.16 -3.55 -1.38
CA TYR A 311 -12.15 -3.52 -2.45
C TYR A 311 -12.13 -4.84 -3.25
N ALA A 312 -12.06 -5.98 -2.56
CA ALA A 312 -12.03 -7.29 -3.21
C ALA A 312 -13.30 -7.54 -4.03
N ARG A 313 -14.49 -7.28 -3.46
CA ARG A 313 -15.78 -7.39 -4.16
C ARG A 313 -15.83 -6.51 -5.39
N ASP A 314 -15.42 -5.25 -5.26
CA ASP A 314 -15.50 -4.29 -6.35
C ASP A 314 -14.54 -4.62 -7.48
N VAL A 315 -13.34 -5.12 -7.18
CA VAL A 315 -12.42 -5.63 -8.20
C VAL A 315 -13.05 -6.83 -8.93
N VAL A 316 -13.48 -7.86 -8.20
CA VAL A 316 -14.03 -9.09 -8.77
C VAL A 316 -15.26 -8.80 -9.63
N TYR A 317 -16.24 -8.08 -9.07
CA TYR A 317 -17.50 -7.79 -9.74
C TYR A 317 -17.31 -6.96 -11.02
N ASN A 318 -16.47 -5.93 -10.98
CA ASN A 318 -16.27 -5.08 -12.15
C ASN A 318 -15.48 -5.75 -13.27
N ILE A 319 -14.57 -6.67 -12.95
CA ILE A 319 -13.94 -7.52 -13.97
C ILE A 319 -15.01 -8.45 -14.56
N MET A 320 -15.73 -9.18 -13.72
CA MET A 320 -16.78 -10.13 -14.10
C MET A 320 -17.81 -9.50 -15.05
N ASP A 321 -18.42 -8.39 -14.65
CA ASP A 321 -19.46 -7.69 -15.42
C ASP A 321 -18.98 -7.35 -16.85
N VAL A 322 -17.71 -6.91 -16.98
CA VAL A 322 -17.15 -6.59 -18.29
C VAL A 322 -16.87 -7.86 -19.09
N VAL A 323 -16.19 -8.87 -18.53
CA VAL A 323 -15.81 -10.08 -19.28
C VAL A 323 -17.03 -10.92 -19.69
N ASP A 324 -18.06 -10.98 -18.85
CA ASP A 324 -19.35 -11.61 -19.17
C ASP A 324 -20.04 -10.89 -20.32
N SER A 325 -20.11 -9.55 -20.26
CA SER A 325 -20.71 -8.74 -21.33
C SER A 325 -19.98 -8.88 -22.66
N GLU A 326 -18.65 -9.01 -22.61
CA GLU A 326 -17.76 -9.17 -23.76
C GLU A 326 -17.64 -10.64 -24.20
N LYS A 327 -18.24 -11.58 -23.45
CA LYS A 327 -18.23 -13.03 -23.69
C LYS A 327 -16.82 -13.61 -23.81
N VAL A 328 -15.93 -13.19 -22.91
CA VAL A 328 -14.57 -13.73 -22.79
C VAL A 328 -14.39 -14.45 -21.45
N PRO A 329 -13.48 -15.43 -21.34
CA PRO A 329 -13.25 -16.13 -20.09
C PRO A 329 -12.83 -15.21 -18.95
N HIS A 330 -13.19 -15.60 -17.72
CA HIS A 330 -12.76 -14.90 -16.51
C HIS A 330 -11.25 -15.04 -16.33
N PRO A 331 -10.47 -13.94 -16.25
CA PRO A 331 -9.04 -14.01 -15.98
C PRO A 331 -8.72 -14.39 -14.54
N THR A 332 -7.52 -14.89 -14.29
CA THR A 332 -6.93 -14.86 -12.95
C THR A 332 -6.71 -13.39 -12.55
N ILE A 333 -7.20 -13.02 -11.38
CA ILE A 333 -7.05 -11.67 -10.84
C ILE A 333 -5.73 -11.61 -10.06
N VAL A 334 -4.91 -10.60 -10.37
CA VAL A 334 -3.67 -10.32 -9.65
C VAL A 334 -3.74 -8.95 -9.01
N SER A 335 -3.19 -8.81 -7.80
CA SER A 335 -2.98 -7.51 -7.18
C SER A 335 -1.64 -7.42 -6.45
N GLU A 336 -1.08 -6.21 -6.43
CA GLU A 336 0.25 -5.90 -5.88
C GLU A 336 0.12 -5.04 -4.60
N GLY A 337 -0.77 -5.44 -3.69
CA GLY A 337 -1.15 -4.69 -2.48
C GLY A 337 -0.08 -4.57 -1.39
N GLY A 338 1.19 -4.30 -1.73
CA GLY A 338 2.32 -4.38 -0.80
C GLY A 338 2.22 -3.47 0.44
N ARG A 339 1.79 -2.21 0.27
CA ARG A 339 1.59 -1.27 1.39
C ARG A 339 0.59 -1.83 2.42
N ALA A 340 -0.50 -2.40 1.94
CA ALA A 340 -1.55 -2.97 2.78
C ALA A 340 -1.10 -4.23 3.52
N ILE A 341 0.01 -4.86 3.12
CA ILE A 341 0.61 -5.99 3.82
C ILE A 341 1.56 -5.49 4.92
N VAL A 342 2.43 -4.52 4.62
CA VAL A 342 3.52 -4.15 5.54
C VAL A 342 3.24 -2.93 6.42
N ALA A 343 2.16 -2.17 6.21
CA ALA A 343 2.01 -0.88 6.92
C ALA A 343 2.00 -1.01 8.44
N HIS A 344 1.32 -2.02 8.98
CA HIS A 344 1.13 -2.20 10.43
C HIS A 344 2.21 -3.06 11.11
N HIS A 345 3.08 -3.73 10.36
CA HIS A 345 3.97 -4.76 10.93
C HIS A 345 5.17 -4.21 11.71
N SER A 346 5.33 -2.88 11.80
CA SER A 346 6.56 -2.25 12.29
C SER A 346 6.24 -1.03 13.12
N VAL A 347 6.86 -0.92 14.30
CA VAL A 347 6.77 0.25 15.18
C VAL A 347 8.17 0.80 15.46
N LEU A 348 8.33 2.10 15.31
CA LEU A 348 9.53 2.83 15.74
C LEU A 348 9.31 3.39 17.14
N ILE A 349 10.17 3.00 18.07
CA ILE A 349 10.13 3.43 19.47
C ILE A 349 11.31 4.36 19.71
N VAL A 350 11.03 5.56 20.23
CA VAL A 350 12.00 6.60 20.55
C VAL A 350 11.77 7.08 21.97
N GLU A 351 12.86 7.37 22.69
CA GLU A 351 12.79 7.91 24.05
C GLU A 351 12.75 9.44 24.02
N ALA A 352 11.78 10.03 24.73
CA ALA A 352 11.77 11.44 25.02
C ALA A 352 12.71 11.72 26.20
N PHE A 353 13.89 12.29 25.93
CA PHE A 353 14.93 12.56 26.93
C PHE A 353 14.75 13.89 27.68
N GLY A 354 13.79 14.72 27.27
CA GLY A 354 13.46 15.98 27.93
C GLY A 354 12.23 16.66 27.34
N SER A 355 11.59 17.50 28.14
CA SER A 355 10.54 18.43 27.71
C SER A 355 11.00 19.87 27.93
N ILE A 356 10.62 20.77 27.02
CA ILE A 356 10.75 22.21 27.25
C ILE A 356 9.35 22.71 27.58
N GLU A 357 9.12 22.96 28.86
CA GLU A 357 7.85 23.47 29.34
C GLU A 357 7.94 24.98 29.56
N LYS A 358 6.94 25.72 29.10
CA LYS A 358 6.76 27.10 29.54
C LYS A 358 6.25 27.06 30.97
N GLY A 359 7.16 27.07 31.93
CA GLY A 359 6.79 27.21 33.34
C GLY A 359 5.96 28.47 33.53
N ALA A 360 4.81 28.34 34.20
CA ALA A 360 4.19 29.49 34.84
C ALA A 360 5.13 29.89 35.98
N ALA A 361 6.08 30.78 35.70
CA ALA A 361 6.85 31.37 36.77
C ALA A 361 5.85 32.04 37.72
N ASP A 362 5.86 31.66 38.99
CA ASP A 362 5.07 32.33 40.02
C ASP A 362 5.70 33.70 40.28
N LEU A 363 5.50 34.60 39.33
CA LEU A 363 6.04 35.95 39.36
C LEU A 363 5.18 36.74 40.35
N SER A 364 5.66 36.83 41.59
CA SER A 364 5.23 37.84 42.54
C SER A 364 5.83 39.19 42.12
N LEU A 365 5.19 39.86 41.15
CA LEU A 365 5.62 41.18 40.69
C LEU A 365 5.15 42.23 41.71
N GLN A 366 6.10 42.85 42.41
CA GLN A 366 5.85 44.08 43.17
C GLN A 366 6.23 45.27 42.29
N ILE A 367 5.23 45.97 41.77
CA ILE A 367 5.42 47.18 40.97
C ILE A 367 5.77 48.34 41.91
N LYS A 368 6.79 49.12 41.57
CA LYS A 368 7.15 50.38 42.23
C LYS A 368 6.62 51.56 41.42
N ASP A 369 6.45 52.71 42.07
CA ASP A 369 5.99 53.94 41.40
C ASP A 369 6.94 54.46 40.31
N THR A 370 8.18 53.96 40.27
CA THR A 370 9.19 54.28 39.24
C THR A 370 9.13 53.38 38.01
N ASP A 371 8.30 52.33 38.03
CA ASP A 371 8.24 51.35 36.94
C ASP A 371 7.45 51.87 35.73
N PRO A 372 7.75 51.38 34.51
CA PRO A 372 7.01 51.75 33.31
C PRO A 372 5.51 51.42 33.43
N LYS A 373 4.66 52.31 32.91
CA LYS A 373 3.19 52.14 32.90
C LYS A 373 2.74 50.78 32.34
N LEU A 374 3.42 50.29 31.31
CA LEU A 374 3.15 48.98 30.70
C LEU A 374 3.17 47.84 31.72
N LEU A 375 4.03 47.88 32.75
CA LEU A 375 4.04 46.86 33.81
C LEU A 375 2.81 46.95 34.72
N ALA A 376 2.31 48.15 35.00
CA ALA A 376 1.06 48.35 35.73
C ALA A 376 -0.15 47.86 34.94
N ASP A 377 -0.18 48.13 33.62
CA ASP A 377 -1.24 47.67 32.72
C ASP A 377 -1.27 46.12 32.68
N ILE A 378 -0.11 45.44 32.62
CA ILE A 378 -0.03 43.96 32.69
C ILE A 378 -0.59 43.40 34.01
N VAL A 379 -0.27 44.03 35.14
CA VAL A 379 -0.77 43.58 36.46
C VAL A 379 -2.27 43.84 36.61
N GLU A 380 -2.77 44.94 36.05
CA GLU A 380 -4.20 45.23 36.02
C GLU A 380 -4.97 44.19 35.20
N ILE A 381 -4.50 43.85 33.99
CA ILE A 381 -5.07 42.77 33.15
C ILE A 381 -5.12 41.45 33.93
N ARG A 382 -4.03 41.08 34.64
CA ARG A 382 -4.00 39.87 35.48
C ARG A 382 -5.03 39.94 36.62
N ARG A 383 -5.21 41.12 37.24
CA ARG A 383 -6.13 41.32 38.37
C ARG A 383 -7.60 41.30 37.96
N THR A 384 -7.92 41.84 36.78
CA THR A 384 -9.31 41.94 36.28
C THR A 384 -9.72 40.72 35.45
N LEU A 385 -8.83 39.76 35.22
CA LEU A 385 -9.12 38.56 34.45
C LEU A 385 -10.26 37.74 35.06
N THR A 386 -11.38 37.69 34.35
CA THR A 386 -12.54 36.86 34.65
C THR A 386 -12.94 36.04 33.42
N LYS A 387 -13.87 35.08 33.59
CA LYS A 387 -14.41 34.33 32.45
C LYS A 387 -15.14 35.21 31.42
N GLN A 388 -15.72 36.34 31.86
CA GLN A 388 -16.54 37.20 31.01
C GLN A 388 -15.70 38.14 30.13
N ASN A 389 -14.56 38.61 30.63
CA ASN A 389 -13.67 39.56 29.93
C ASN A 389 -12.35 38.92 29.45
N ARG A 390 -12.28 37.58 29.38
CA ARG A 390 -11.04 36.86 28.97
C ARG A 390 -10.54 37.20 27.57
N MET A 391 -11.44 37.54 26.64
CA MET A 391 -11.07 37.90 25.27
C MET A 391 -10.52 39.32 25.19
N GLU A 392 -11.14 40.26 25.90
CA GLU A 392 -10.68 41.64 26.04
C GLU A 392 -9.30 41.69 26.69
N ASN A 393 -9.15 41.05 27.86
CA ASN A 393 -7.87 40.94 28.55
C ASN A 393 -6.77 40.25 27.73
N LEU A 394 -7.13 39.30 26.84
CA LEU A 394 -6.17 38.69 25.92
C LEU A 394 -5.71 39.68 24.85
N HIS A 395 -6.63 40.46 24.28
CA HIS A 395 -6.28 41.49 23.29
C HIS A 395 -5.42 42.58 23.93
N ASP A 396 -5.76 43.00 25.15
CA ASP A 396 -4.99 44.01 25.88
C ASP A 396 -3.59 43.49 26.21
N ALA A 397 -3.46 42.23 26.66
CA ALA A 397 -2.16 41.59 26.92
C ALA A 397 -1.30 41.38 25.66
N GLN A 398 -1.87 41.45 24.45
CA GLN A 398 -1.13 41.37 23.19
C GLN A 398 -0.65 42.75 22.70
N GLN A 399 -1.20 43.84 23.23
CA GLN A 399 -0.89 45.21 22.83
C GLN A 399 0.07 45.93 23.78
N VAL A 400 0.13 45.48 25.03
CA VAL A 400 1.11 45.89 26.05
C VAL A 400 2.41 45.12 25.85
#